data_AF-A0A356AN74-F1
#
_entry.id   AF-A0A356AN74-F1
#
_cell.length_a   1.000
_cell.length_b   1.000
_cell.length_c   1.000
_cell.angle_alpha   90.00
_cell.angle_beta   90.00
_cell.angle_gamma   90.00
#
_symmetry.space_group_name_H-M   'P 1'
#
loop_
_entity.id
_entity.type
_entity.pdbx_description
1 polymer ?
#
loop_
_entity_poly.entity_id
_entity_poly.type
_entity_poly.pdbx_seq_one_letter_code
_entity_poly.pdbx_strand_id
1 'polypeptide(L)'
;DGSFHMNCNELSTAAKYGIPVIELLFNNNVLGMVRQWQKLFYGGRFSQTTLDKPTNYEMLAQAFGVRAFTISTRGDIGPVLKKALAHR
;
A
#
# COMPACT_ATOMS: atom_id res chain seq x y z
N ASP A 1 2.42 -3.08 1.92
CA ASP A 1 2.81 -2.02 2.90
C ASP A 1 4.31 -2.01 3.23
N GLY A 2 4.94 -3.15 3.49
CA GLY A 2 6.38 -3.22 3.78
C GLY A 2 7.25 -2.65 2.65
N SER A 3 7.10 -3.14 1.43
CA SER A 3 7.87 -2.68 0.27
C SER A 3 7.64 -1.20 -0.03
N PHE A 4 6.38 -0.76 0.01
CA PHE A 4 6.00 0.63 -0.26
C PHE A 4 6.73 1.62 0.66
N HIS A 5 6.91 1.29 1.94
CA HIS A 5 7.64 2.17 2.87
C HIS A 5 9.10 2.42 2.49
N MET A 6 9.72 1.58 1.66
CA MET A 6 11.12 1.74 1.29
C MET A 6 11.36 2.92 0.35
N ASN A 7 10.34 3.30 -0.45
CA ASN A 7 10.49 4.32 -1.50
C ASN A 7 9.22 5.15 -1.73
N CYS A 8 8.30 5.21 -0.76
CA CYS A 8 7.05 5.97 -0.86
C CYS A 8 7.25 7.47 -1.16
N ASN A 9 8.44 8.03 -0.88
CA ASN A 9 8.81 9.39 -1.25
C ASN A 9 8.83 9.63 -2.77
N GLU A 10 8.97 8.58 -3.59
CA GLU A 10 8.92 8.71 -5.05
C GLU A 10 7.52 9.02 -5.59
N LEU A 11 6.48 8.96 -4.76
CA LEU A 11 5.18 9.54 -5.09
C LEU A 11 5.30 11.05 -5.37
N SER A 12 6.21 11.76 -4.69
CA SER A 12 6.51 13.17 -4.97
C SER A 12 7.06 13.36 -6.39
N THR A 13 7.95 12.47 -6.81
CA THR A 13 8.50 12.45 -8.17
C THR A 13 7.39 12.20 -9.20
N ALA A 14 6.56 11.17 -8.97
CA ALA A 14 5.45 10.86 -9.85
C ALA A 14 4.47 12.04 -10.00
N ALA A 15 4.12 12.71 -8.90
CA ALA A 15 3.27 13.90 -8.91
C ALA A 15 3.91 15.07 -9.66
N LYS A 16 5.19 15.37 -9.40
CA LYS A 16 5.92 16.48 -10.04
C LYS A 16 5.95 16.36 -11.56
N TYR A 17 6.15 15.14 -12.07
CA TYR A 17 6.28 14.89 -13.50
C TYR A 17 4.97 14.45 -14.17
N GLY A 18 3.86 14.36 -13.43
CA GLY A 18 2.58 13.89 -13.95
C GLY A 18 2.65 12.48 -14.53
N ILE A 19 3.39 11.57 -13.87
CA ILE A 19 3.58 10.20 -14.36
C ILE A 19 2.26 9.43 -14.17
N PRO A 20 1.64 8.90 -15.25
CA PRO A 20 0.31 8.28 -15.17
C PRO A 20 0.40 6.83 -14.68
N VAL A 21 0.69 6.64 -13.40
CA VAL A 21 0.76 5.34 -12.73
C VAL A 21 -0.27 5.21 -11.62
N ILE A 22 -0.78 3.99 -11.42
CA ILE A 22 -1.68 3.66 -10.31
C ILE A 22 -0.96 2.66 -9.40
N GLU A 23 -0.61 3.09 -8.18
CA GLU A 23 -0.03 2.24 -7.15
C GLU A 23 -1.15 1.60 -6.31
N LEU A 24 -1.25 0.26 -6.34
CA LEU A 24 -2.21 -0.48 -5.53
C LEU A 24 -1.55 -1.03 -4.28
N LEU A 25 -1.74 -0.33 -3.16
CA LEU A 25 -1.16 -0.70 -1.87
C LEU A 25 -2.03 -1.70 -1.10
N PHE A 26 -1.58 -2.95 -1.00
CA PHE A 26 -2.14 -3.91 -0.06
C PHE A 26 -1.57 -3.67 1.34
N ASN A 27 -2.45 -3.30 2.28
CA ASN A 27 -2.09 -3.00 3.67
C ASN A 27 -2.52 -4.13 4.60
N ASN A 28 -1.63 -5.11 4.80
CA ASN A 28 -1.89 -6.28 5.66
C ASN A 28 -1.11 -6.23 6.99
N ASN A 29 -0.43 -5.12 7.29
CA ASN A 29 0.36 -4.85 8.50
C ASN A 29 1.51 -5.83 8.78
N VAL A 30 1.96 -6.59 7.77
CA VAL A 30 3.01 -7.60 7.95
C VAL A 30 3.93 -7.71 6.73
N LEU A 31 5.17 -8.17 6.96
CA LEU A 31 6.03 -8.69 5.90
C LEU A 31 5.52 -10.07 5.45
N GLY A 32 4.43 -10.08 4.68
CA GLY A 32 3.61 -11.26 4.40
C GLY A 32 4.38 -12.47 3.87
N MET A 33 5.30 -12.26 2.93
CA MET A 33 6.13 -13.34 2.38
C MET A 33 7.02 -13.98 3.45
N VAL A 34 7.76 -13.18 4.23
CA VAL A 34 8.63 -13.71 5.30
C VAL A 34 7.79 -14.36 6.41
N ARG A 35 6.63 -13.76 6.74
CA ARG A 35 5.69 -14.31 7.74
C ARG A 35 5.14 -15.67 7.31
N GLN A 36 4.85 -15.87 6.02
CA GLN A 36 4.42 -17.16 5.47
C GLN A 36 5.50 -18.22 5.68
N TRP A 37 6.76 -17.91 5.40
CA TRP A 37 7.88 -18.82 5.66
C TRP A 37 8.03 -19.14 7.14
N GLN A 38 7.93 -18.13 8.01
CA GLN A 38 7.94 -18.32 9.47
C GLN A 38 6.81 -19.24 9.95
N LYS A 39 5.62 -19.15 9.34
CA LYS A 39 4.50 -20.05 9.62
C LYS A 39 4.80 -21.49 9.18
N LEU A 40 5.29 -21.66 7.95
CA LEU A 40 5.47 -22.99 7.35
C LEU A 40 6.66 -23.75 7.92
N PHE A 41 7.78 -23.07 8.18
CA PHE A 41 9.07 -23.71 8.44
C PHE A 41 9.67 -23.42 9.82
N TYR A 42 9.15 -22.42 10.54
CA TYR A 42 9.71 -21.99 11.84
C TYR A 42 8.68 -22.08 12.98
N GLY A 43 7.73 -23.00 12.87
CA GLY A 43 6.75 -23.30 13.93
C GLY A 43 5.84 -22.13 14.29
N GLY A 44 5.57 -21.21 13.35
CA GLY A 44 4.73 -20.04 13.63
C GLY A 44 5.41 -18.95 14.45
N ARG A 45 6.74 -18.99 14.61
CA ARG A 45 7.51 -17.96 15.32
C ARG A 45 7.70 -16.72 14.43
N PHE A 46 6.85 -15.72 14.62
CA PHE A 46 6.90 -14.48 13.83
C PHE A 46 7.95 -13.50 14.39
N SER A 47 9.18 -13.60 13.90
CA SER A 47 10.27 -12.69 14.30
C SER A 47 10.34 -11.47 13.39
N GLN A 48 10.03 -10.28 13.91
CA GLN A 48 10.19 -8.98 13.24
C GLN A 48 9.48 -8.86 11.87
N THR A 49 8.35 -9.55 11.70
CA THR A 49 7.53 -9.49 10.48
C THR A 49 6.18 -8.80 10.69
N THR A 50 5.87 -8.39 11.91
CA THR A 50 4.71 -7.53 12.21
C THR A 50 5.14 -6.07 12.07
N LEU A 51 4.43 -5.30 11.26
CA LEU A 51 4.73 -3.89 11.03
C LEU A 51 3.92 -2.97 11.95
N ASP A 52 2.61 -3.24 12.13
CA ASP A 52 1.66 -2.49 12.96
C ASP A 52 1.88 -0.96 12.93
N LYS A 53 2.10 -0.42 11.72
CA LYS A 53 2.43 1.00 11.55
C LYS A 53 1.15 1.85 11.57
N PRO A 54 1.15 3.01 12.26
CA PRO A 54 -0.01 3.90 12.32
C PRO A 54 -0.18 4.78 11.07
N THR A 55 0.63 4.57 10.02
CA THR A 55 0.67 5.44 8.84
C THR A 55 -0.68 5.48 8.14
N ASN A 56 -1.27 6.67 8.03
CA ASN A 56 -2.40 6.92 7.14
C ASN A 56 -1.89 7.15 5.72
N TYR A 57 -2.02 6.13 4.87
CA TYR A 57 -1.52 6.19 3.48
C TYR A 57 -2.30 7.15 2.59
N GLU A 58 -3.58 7.38 2.87
CA GLU A 58 -4.38 8.36 2.13
C GLU A 58 -3.83 9.77 2.37
N MET A 59 -3.57 10.13 3.64
CA MET A 59 -2.96 11.41 3.99
C MET A 59 -1.54 11.53 3.42
N LEU A 60 -0.73 10.46 3.48
CA LEU A 60 0.62 10.45 2.93
C LEU A 60 0.63 10.69 1.41
N ALA A 61 -0.23 10.01 0.66
CA ALA A 61 -0.35 10.21 -0.79
C ALA A 61 -0.80 11.64 -1.12
N GLN A 62 -1.80 12.16 -0.40
CA GLN A 62 -2.28 13.54 -0.58
C GLN A 62 -1.18 14.56 -0.26
N ALA A 63 -0.35 14.33 0.76
CA ALA A 63 0.78 15.18 1.10
C ALA A 63 1.85 15.22 -0.02
N PHE A 64 2.00 14.15 -0.79
CA PHE A 64 2.85 14.10 -1.99
C PHE A 64 2.16 14.62 -3.26
N GLY A 65 0.93 15.12 -3.17
CA GLY A 65 0.17 15.62 -4.32
C GLY A 65 -0.46 14.52 -5.18
N VAL A 66 -0.55 13.28 -4.67
CA VAL A 66 -1.15 12.14 -5.34
C VAL A 66 -2.58 11.92 -4.83
N ARG A 67 -3.53 11.73 -5.74
CA ARG A 67 -4.90 11.37 -5.37
C ARG A 67 -4.92 9.96 -4.78
N ALA A 68 -5.57 9.81 -3.63
CA ALA A 68 -5.76 8.53 -2.97
C ALA A 68 -7.22 8.08 -2.95
N PHE A 69 -7.40 6.75 -2.91
CA PHE A 69 -8.67 6.08 -2.72
C PHE A 69 -8.46 4.88 -1.79
N THR A 70 -9.47 4.56 -0.99
CA THR A 70 -9.44 3.43 -0.05
C THR A 70 -10.47 2.38 -0.45
N ILE A 71 -10.07 1.10 -0.42
CA ILE A 71 -10.95 -0.06 -0.57
C ILE A 71 -10.99 -0.75 0.79
N SER A 72 -12.14 -0.72 1.48
CA SER A 72 -12.29 -1.32 2.81
C SER A 72 -13.10 -2.61 2.78
N THR A 73 -13.98 -2.76 1.79
CA THR A 73 -14.85 -3.92 1.62
C THR A 73 -14.73 -4.51 0.21
N ARG A 74 -15.20 -5.76 0.05
CA ARG A 74 -15.24 -6.40 -1.27
C ARG A 74 -16.13 -5.64 -2.27
N GLY A 75 -17.19 -4.98 -1.79
CA GLY A 75 -18.09 -4.17 -2.62
C GLY A 75 -17.41 -2.92 -3.20
N ASP A 76 -16.36 -2.42 -2.55
CA ASP A 76 -15.66 -1.20 -2.97
C ASP A 76 -14.73 -1.43 -4.17
N ILE A 77 -14.27 -2.67 -4.39
CA ILE A 77 -13.22 -3.00 -5.36
C ILE A 77 -13.56 -2.46 -6.76
N GLY A 78 -14.71 -2.87 -7.31
CA GLY A 78 -15.13 -2.44 -8.65
C GLY A 78 -15.34 -0.93 -8.76
N PRO A 79 -16.18 -0.31 -7.90
CA PRO A 79 -16.43 1.13 -7.92
C PRO A 79 -15.17 1.99 -7.75
N VAL A 80 -14.27 1.64 -6.83
CA VAL A 80 -13.07 2.42 -6.55
C VAL A 80 -12.04 2.28 -7.67
N LEU A 81 -11.79 1.06 -8.17
CA LEU A 81 -10.87 0.87 -9.31
C LEU A 81 -11.35 1.61 -10.56
N LYS A 82 -12.66 1.64 -10.84
CA LYS A 82 -13.22 2.45 -11.92
C LYS A 82 -12.94 3.94 -11.73
N LYS A 83 -13.09 4.47 -10.52
CA LYS A 83 -12.76 5.88 -10.20
C LYS A 83 -11.27 6.17 -10.41
N ALA A 84 -10.40 5.28 -9.94
CA ALA A 84 -8.95 5.45 -10.09
C ALA A 84 -8.51 5.41 -11.56
N LEU A 85 -9.06 4.49 -12.36
CA LEU A 85 -8.76 4.37 -13.80
C LEU A 85 -9.34 5.53 -14.64
N ALA A 86 -10.45 6.12 -14.20
CA ALA A 86 -11.04 7.29 -14.86
C ALA A 86 -10.32 8.60 -14.49
N HIS A 87 -9.50 8.59 -13.42
CA HIS A 87 -8.70 9.72 -13.01
C HIS A 87 -7.45 9.80 -13.90
N ARG A 88 -7.31 10.91 -14.62
CA ARG A 88 -6.15 11.22 -15.46
C ARG A 88 -5.29 12.26 -14.79
#